data_AF-A0A9E5DBJ0-F1
#
_entry.id   AF-A0A9E5DBJ0-F1
#
_cell.length_a   1.000
_cell.length_b   1.000
_cell.length_c   1.000
_cell.angle_alpha   90.00
_cell.angle_beta   90.00
_cell.angle_gamma   90.00
#
_symmetry.space_group_name_H-M   'P 1'
#
loop_
_entity.id
_entity.type
_entity.pdbx_description
1 polymer ?
#
loop_
_entity_poly.entity_id
_entity_poly.type
_entity_poly.pdbx_seq_one_letter_code
_entity_poly.pdbx_strand_id
1 'polypeptide(L)' 'MKIVHAQTVLTEDQLEELKKKTNEPSTKESLSIAVQHYLECEYTEMNDEMWTRKLEKVVQKKQQSGSN' A
#
# COMPACT_ATOMS: atom_id res chain seq x y z
N MET A 1 8.02 -18.04 -20.23
CA MET A 1 7.36 -17.53 -19.02
C MET A 1 7.53 -18.58 -17.92
N LYS A 2 8.21 -18.25 -16.82
CA LYS A 2 8.37 -19.18 -15.68
C LYS A 2 7.24 -18.88 -14.70
N ILE A 3 6.29 -19.79 -14.55
CA ILE A 3 5.17 -19.61 -13.61
C ILE A 3 5.66 -20.05 -12.23
N VAL A 4 5.64 -19.11 -11.28
CA VAL A 4 6.00 -19.37 -9.89
C VAL A 4 4.71 -19.42 -9.08
N HIS A 5 4.46 -20.55 -8.41
CA HIS A 5 3.35 -20.69 -7.47
C HIS A 5 3.86 -20.39 -6.06
N ALA A 6 3.18 -19.49 -5.35
CA ALA A 6 3.47 -19.18 -3.95
C ALA A 6 2.19 -19.33 -3.13
N GLN A 7 2.34 -19.79 -1.91
CA GLN A 7 1.25 -19.92 -0.94
C GLN A 7 1.66 -19.24 0.36
N THR A 8 0.73 -18.51 0.95
CA THR A 8 0.91 -17.89 2.26
C THR A 8 -0.34 -18.13 3.09
N VAL A 9 -0.16 -18.25 4.40
CA VAL A 9 -1.26 -18.40 5.35
C VAL A 9 -1.66 -17.01 5.81
N LEU A 10 -2.95 -16.70 5.70
CA LEU A 10 -3.55 -15.47 6.23
C LEU A 10 -4.60 -15.85 7.27
N THR A 11 -4.63 -15.10 8.36
CA THR A 11 -5.66 -15.27 9.39
C THR A 11 -7.00 -14.68 8.91
N GLU A 12 -8.10 -15.14 9.49
CA GLU A 12 -9.44 -14.64 9.15
C GLU A 12 -9.56 -13.14 9.44
N ASP A 13 -9.01 -12.67 10.56
CA ASP A 13 -8.99 -11.25 10.94
C ASP A 13 -8.28 -10.38 9.90
N GLN A 14 -7.14 -10.85 9.38
CA GLN A 14 -6.40 -10.15 8.32
C GLN A 14 -7.21 -10.08 7.03
N LEU A 15 -7.91 -11.16 6.67
CA LEU A 15 -8.78 -11.18 5.49
C LEU A 15 -9.98 -10.24 5.66
N GLU A 16 -10.60 -10.21 6.84
CA GLU A 16 -11.68 -9.27 7.12
C GLU A 16 -11.24 -7.81 7.06
N GLU A 17 -10.09 -7.49 7.67
CA GLU A 17 -9.55 -6.14 7.65
C GLU A 17 -9.20 -5.71 6.22
N LEU A 18 -8.63 -6.62 5.43
CA LEU A 18 -8.34 -6.39 4.02
C LEU A 18 -9.63 -6.06 3.24
N LYS A 19 -10.68 -6.88 3.39
CA LYS A 19 -11.98 -6.67 2.73
C LYS A 19 -12.59 -5.32 3.10
N LYS A 20 -12.49 -4.91 4.37
CA LYS A 20 -12.93 -3.59 4.85
C LYS A 20 -12.14 -2.46 4.20
N LYS A 21 -10.81 -2.61 4.08
CA LYS A 21 -9.92 -1.60 3.44
C LYS A 21 -10.14 -1.48 1.94
N THR A 22 -10.37 -2.58 1.24
CA THR A 22 -10.63 -2.58 -0.21
C THR A 22 -12.09 -2.32 -0.54
N ASN A 23 -12.98 -2.29 0.46
CA ASN A 23 -14.43 -2.23 0.32
C ASN A 23 -14.98 -3.35 -0.61
N GLU A 24 -14.38 -4.53 -0.54
CA GLU A 24 -14.71 -5.68 -1.39
C GLU A 24 -14.90 -6.95 -0.54
N PRO A 25 -16.08 -7.63 -0.59
CA PRO A 25 -16.35 -8.79 0.24
C PRO A 25 -15.70 -10.09 -0.26
N SER A 26 -15.34 -10.14 -1.54
CA SER A 26 -14.67 -11.31 -2.15
C SER A 26 -13.20 -11.37 -1.73
N THR A 27 -12.78 -12.52 -1.18
CA THR A 27 -11.38 -12.75 -0.83
C THR A 27 -10.45 -12.64 -2.04
N LYS A 28 -10.88 -13.16 -3.20
CA LYS A 28 -10.10 -13.11 -4.44
C LYS A 28 -9.89 -11.67 -4.92
N GLU A 29 -10.96 -10.89 -4.96
CA GLU A 29 -10.90 -9.53 -5.50
C GLU A 29 -10.16 -8.58 -4.54
N SER A 30 -10.40 -8.69 -3.24
CA SER A 30 -9.67 -7.91 -2.22
C SER A 30 -8.16 -8.18 -2.24
N LEU A 31 -7.74 -9.45 -2.41
CA LEU A 31 -6.32 -9.79 -2.59
C LEU A 31 -5.75 -9.23 -3.90
N SER A 32 -6.49 -9.33 -5.01
CA SER A 32 -6.07 -8.77 -6.31
C SER A 32 -5.82 -7.27 -6.22
N ILE A 33 -6.74 -6.53 -5.59
CA ILE A 33 -6.61 -5.09 -5.37
C ILE A 33 -5.39 -4.76 -4.49
N ALA A 34 -5.17 -5.51 -3.40
CA ALA A 34 -4.02 -5.27 -2.54
C ALA A 34 -2.68 -5.54 -3.23
N VAL A 35 -2.60 -6.59 -4.05
CA VAL A 35 -1.39 -6.89 -4.84
C VAL A 35 -1.16 -5.78 -5.85
N GLN A 36 -2.21 -5.36 -6.58
CA GLN A 36 -2.09 -4.26 -7.54
C GLN A 36 -1.61 -2.98 -6.84
N HIS A 37 -2.22 -2.64 -5.70
CA HIS A 37 -1.81 -1.48 -4.90
C HIS A 37 -0.35 -1.58 -4.49
N TYR A 38 0.11 -2.73 -3.99
CA TYR A 38 1.52 -2.91 -3.60
C TYR A 38 2.50 -2.68 -4.76
N LEU A 39 2.16 -3.17 -5.96
CA LEU A 39 2.99 -3.02 -7.16
C LEU A 39 3.07 -1.57 -7.65
N GLU A 40 2.02 -0.77 -7.42
CA GLU A 40 1.95 0.63 -7.84
C GLU A 40 2.32 1.62 -6.73
N CYS A 41 2.51 1.15 -5.50
CA CYS A 41 2.68 2.00 -4.34
C CYS A 41 4.05 2.68 -4.32
N GLU A 42 4.05 4.01 -4.31
CA GLU A 42 5.28 4.82 -4.20
C GLU A 42 6.09 4.59 -2.91
N TYR A 43 5.55 3.83 -1.94
CA TYR A 43 6.18 3.54 -0.65
C TYR A 43 6.75 2.12 -0.55
N THR A 44 6.62 1.28 -1.58
CA THR A 44 7.13 -0.11 -1.55
C THR A 44 8.57 -0.23 -2.05
N GLU A 45 9.06 0.74 -2.83
CA GLU A 45 10.48 0.85 -3.16
C GLU A 45 11.23 1.60 -2.05
N MET A 46 12.01 0.88 -1.24
CA MET A 46 12.89 1.44 -0.20
C MET A 46 14.18 2.06 -0.78
N ASN A 47 14.07 2.84 -1.85
CA ASN A 47 15.19 3.57 -2.43
C ASN A 47 15.27 5.00 -1.85
N ASP A 48 16.45 5.61 -1.88
CA ASP A 48 16.72 6.95 -1.32
C ASP A 48 15.79 8.06 -1.89
N GLU A 49 15.30 7.88 -3.12
CA GLU A 49 14.31 8.78 -3.74
C GLU A 49 12.97 8.81 -2.99
N MET A 50 12.53 7.70 -2.37
CA MET A 50 11.29 7.61 -1.60
C MET A 50 11.37 8.43 -0.32
N TRP A 51 12.52 8.41 0.36
CA TRP A 51 12.75 9.21 1.58
C TRP A 51 12.75 10.70 1.28
N THR A 52 13.33 11.08 0.15
CA THR A 52 13.38 12.47 -0.33
C THR A 52 11.97 13.00 -0.61
N ARG A 53 11.15 12.28 -1.38
CA ARG A 53 9.75 12.66 -1.66
C ARG A 53 8.88 12.73 -0.41
N LYS A 54 9.10 11.81 0.54
CA LYS A 54 8.38 11.81 1.83
C LYS A 54 8.75 13.02 2.68
N LEU A 55 10.03 13.38 2.74
CA LEU A 55 10.51 14.60 3.40
C LEU A 55 9.94 15.87 2.75
N GLU A 56 9.93 15.95 1.41
CA GLU A 56 9.37 17.09 0.68
C GLU A 56 7.88 17.31 0.99
N LYS A 57 7.07 16.24 0.95
CA LYS A 57 5.63 16.32 1.30
C LYS A 57 5.42 16.79 2.75
N VAL A 58 6.25 16.35 3.70
CA VAL A 58 6.17 16.78 5.11
C VAL A 58 6.56 18.24 5.27
N VAL A 59 7.60 18.70 4.57
CA VAL A 59 8.06 20.10 4.59
C VAL A 59 7.01 21.04 3.97
N GLN A 60 6.42 20.69 2.83
CA GLN A 60 5.35 21.48 2.19
C GLN A 60 4.12 21.62 3.10
N LYS A 61 3.73 20.54 3.78
CA LYS A 61 2.58 20.53 4.69
C LYS A 61 2.82 21.41 5.94
N LYS A 62 4.07 21.53 6.41
CA LYS A 62 4.47 22.47 7.47
C LYS A 62 4.50 23.93 7.01
N GLN A 63 4.92 24.21 5.78
CA GLN A 63 4.94 25.58 5.25
C GLN A 63 3.53 26.16 5.05
N GLN A 64 2.56 25.32 4.68
CA GLN A 64 1.15 25.73 4.54
C GLN A 64 0.44 25.99 5.88
N SER A 65 0.96 25.47 6.99
CA SER A 65 0.39 25.64 8.34
C SER A 65 1.06 26.74 9.17
N GLY A 66 2.13 27.36 8.65
CA GLY A 66 2.86 28.46 9.31
C GLY A 66 2.50 29.88 8.83
N SER A 67 1.60 30.02 7.84
CA SER A 67 1.03 31.32 7.44
C SER A 67 -0.37 31.48 8.02
N ASN A 68 -0.46 31.74 9.32
CA ASN A 68 -1.61 32.42 9.92
C ASN A 68 -1.15 33.23 11.13
#